data_AF-A0A0G3UG93-F1
#
_entry.id   AF-A0A0G3UG93-F1
#
_cell.length_a   1.000
_cell.length_b   1.000
_cell.length_c   1.000
_cell.angle_alpha   90.00
_cell.angle_beta   90.00
_cell.angle_gamma   90.00
#
_symmetry.space_group_name_H-M   'P 1'
#
loop_
_entity.id
_entity.type
_entity.pdbx_description
1 polymer ?
#
loop_
_entity_poly.entity_id
_entity_poly.type
_entity_poly.pdbx_seq_one_letter_code
_entity_poly.pdbx_strand_id
1 'polypeptide(L)'
;MPLRRASSAAALLATVLPLAVTSPAHADGDSSPCRTPVSVALDAEQARLADARTTALVERAGFTDFVRRFPAALCGVRSEDEAGRLVDSWGEALWQAAVRRAQGQRPGGDLPAGDDRPLYWARVAMTAGLARWEPGFALDRAALRSRFEDASRGLTNNAFRAAPGVRRVFISGFDPFGLDAEIRRANPSGSAALQLSGRRVTLADGSSAEIRAVVLPVRYADFDAGIVERAFTPRLAGGPGAADVITSVSQGYPGIFTLEDWAGRARSADPYPDNNRALSGGTREHPVTAPGLGPGPEFIRTTLPAAAVTAAVRGPYPVLLNTEVTEIPAGGTAPVDRADGPTPGSRAVEGGGGGYLSNEVAYRSNRLRAELAPRLPGGHLHTPVLTGLPADQQLLTGPEFERNESAITAEVRTILEHAAARP
;
A
#
# COMPACT_ATOMS: atom_id res chain seq x y z
N MET A 1 94.11 37.26 -12.99
CA MET A 1 93.30 37.29 -14.23
C MET A 1 91.87 37.66 -13.85
N PRO A 2 91.19 38.48 -14.66
CA PRO A 2 90.64 39.80 -14.28
C PRO A 2 89.12 39.71 -13.95
N LEU A 3 88.35 40.71 -13.50
CA LEU A 3 88.31 42.15 -13.71
C LEU A 3 87.60 42.86 -12.54
N ARG A 4 87.93 44.15 -12.40
CA ARG A 4 87.24 45.17 -11.61
C ARG A 4 86.10 45.83 -12.40
N ARG A 5 85.08 46.25 -11.64
CA ARG A 5 84.30 47.52 -11.70
C ARG A 5 83.27 47.76 -12.82
N ALA A 6 82.04 47.97 -12.33
CA ALA A 6 81.13 49.12 -12.53
C ALA A 6 80.78 49.56 -13.95
N SER A 7 79.47 49.67 -14.24
CA SER A 7 78.79 50.96 -14.47
C SER A 7 77.32 50.80 -14.93
N SER A 8 76.52 51.76 -14.44
CA SER A 8 75.41 52.44 -15.11
C SER A 8 74.03 51.80 -15.24
N ALA A 9 73.10 52.50 -14.58
CA ALA A 9 71.67 52.48 -14.72
C ALA A 9 71.20 52.92 -16.13
N ALA A 10 70.11 52.31 -16.59
CA ALA A 10 69.24 52.85 -17.62
C ALA A 10 67.79 52.63 -17.18
N ALA A 11 67.08 53.72 -16.94
CA ALA A 11 65.64 53.74 -16.75
C ALA A 11 64.96 53.70 -18.12
N LEU A 12 64.01 52.78 -18.31
CA LEU A 12 63.03 52.86 -19.39
C LEU A 12 61.63 52.79 -18.78
N LEU A 13 60.89 53.89 -18.97
CA LEU A 13 59.44 53.98 -18.83
C LEU A 13 58.78 53.00 -19.82
N ALA A 14 57.91 52.13 -19.30
CA ALA A 14 56.93 51.41 -20.10
C ALA A 14 55.53 51.90 -19.70
N THR A 15 54.86 52.50 -20.66
CA THR A 15 53.49 53.02 -20.62
C THR A 15 52.47 51.90 -20.40
N VAL A 16 51.58 52.08 -19.42
CA VAL A 16 50.45 51.19 -19.13
C VAL A 16 49.34 51.43 -20.15
N LEU A 17 49.03 50.44 -20.99
CA LEU A 17 47.74 50.34 -21.69
C LEU A 17 46.77 49.53 -20.83
N PRO A 18 45.51 49.96 -20.63
CA PRO A 18 44.52 49.12 -19.97
C PRO A 18 44.05 48.03 -20.94
N LEU A 19 44.46 46.79 -20.68
CA LEU A 19 43.82 45.60 -21.22
C LEU A 19 42.40 45.53 -20.64
N ALA A 20 41.40 45.81 -21.47
CA ALA A 20 40.01 45.49 -21.15
C ALA A 20 39.89 43.96 -21.06
N VAL A 21 39.88 43.45 -19.84
CA VAL A 21 39.55 42.06 -19.54
C VAL A 21 38.08 41.88 -19.85
N THR A 22 37.77 41.29 -21.01
CA THR A 22 36.45 40.75 -21.29
C THR A 22 36.25 39.56 -20.36
N SER A 23 35.35 39.72 -19.40
CA SER A 23 34.92 38.61 -18.55
C SER A 23 34.38 37.48 -19.43
N PRO A 24 34.70 36.20 -19.14
CA PRO A 24 34.08 35.09 -19.86
C PRO A 24 32.57 35.18 -19.61
N ALA A 25 31.82 35.24 -20.70
CA ALA A 25 30.38 35.08 -20.67
C ALA A 25 30.07 33.77 -19.93
N HIS A 26 29.40 33.88 -18.78
CA HIS A 26 28.79 32.73 -18.14
C HIS A 26 27.75 32.21 -19.13
N ALA A 27 27.98 31.02 -19.66
CA ALA A 27 26.96 30.28 -20.36
C ALA A 27 25.92 29.86 -19.31
N ASP A 28 25.00 30.76 -18.97
CA ASP A 28 23.72 30.42 -18.38
C ASP A 28 22.92 29.66 -19.43
N GLY A 29 23.09 28.34 -19.41
CA GLY A 29 22.48 27.41 -20.34
C GLY A 29 22.13 26.11 -19.65
N ASP A 30 21.75 26.14 -18.36
CA ASP A 30 21.10 24.99 -17.73
C ASP A 30 19.64 24.93 -18.20
N SER A 31 19.48 24.60 -19.48
CA SER A 31 18.22 24.21 -20.09
C SER A 31 17.93 22.75 -19.73
N SER A 32 17.96 22.42 -18.44
CA SER A 32 17.28 21.22 -17.97
C SER A 32 15.80 21.40 -18.36
N PRO A 33 15.22 20.53 -19.21
CA PRO A 33 13.84 20.64 -19.67
C PRO A 33 12.80 20.39 -18.56
N CYS A 34 13.28 20.27 -17.32
CA CYS A 34 12.56 19.81 -16.16
C CYS A 34 13.00 20.64 -14.96
N ARG A 35 12.07 21.39 -14.39
CA ARG A 35 12.26 22.04 -13.10
C ARG A 35 11.70 21.13 -12.01
N THR A 36 12.41 21.05 -10.89
CA THR A 36 11.87 20.50 -9.63
C THR A 36 11.72 21.66 -8.66
N PRO A 37 10.57 22.34 -8.61
CA PRO A 37 10.35 23.38 -7.61
C PRO A 37 10.37 22.75 -6.23
N VAL A 38 11.13 23.37 -5.34
CA VAL A 38 11.26 22.94 -3.95
C VAL A 38 9.97 23.24 -3.15
N SER A 39 9.06 24.07 -3.65
CA SER A 39 7.95 24.68 -2.90
C SER A 39 6.56 24.05 -3.11
N VAL A 40 6.44 22.85 -3.67
CA VAL A 40 5.13 22.17 -3.74
C VAL A 40 4.71 21.71 -2.35
N ALA A 41 3.49 22.09 -1.94
CA ALA A 41 2.89 21.60 -0.70
C ALA A 41 2.66 20.07 -0.81
N LEU A 42 3.32 19.33 0.07
CA LEU A 42 3.17 17.89 0.17
C LEU A 42 1.93 17.53 0.99
N ASP A 43 1.29 16.40 0.65
CA ASP A 43 0.22 15.85 1.47
C ASP A 43 0.76 15.25 2.79
N ALA A 44 -0.12 14.79 3.69
CA ALA A 44 0.32 14.36 5.02
C ALA A 44 1.16 13.07 4.99
N GLU A 45 0.95 12.16 4.04
CA GLU A 45 1.82 10.99 3.84
C GLU A 45 3.22 11.44 3.41
N GLN A 46 3.29 12.29 2.39
CA GLN A 46 4.53 12.82 1.83
C GLN A 46 5.30 13.70 2.83
N ALA A 47 4.60 14.47 3.67
CA ALA A 47 5.23 15.28 4.71
C ALA A 47 6.01 14.45 5.73
N ARG A 48 5.62 13.19 5.97
CA ARG A 48 6.34 12.27 6.88
C ARG A 48 7.73 11.87 6.38
N LEU A 49 8.04 12.10 5.09
CA LEU A 49 9.39 11.92 4.54
C LEU A 49 10.45 12.82 5.20
N ALA A 50 10.04 13.83 5.98
CA ALA A 50 10.96 14.62 6.81
C ALA A 50 11.61 13.81 7.94
N ASP A 51 11.01 12.69 8.36
CA ASP A 51 11.63 11.77 9.33
C ASP A 51 12.62 10.85 8.61
N ALA A 52 13.90 10.92 9.02
CA ALA A 52 14.99 10.16 8.41
C ALA A 52 14.79 8.63 8.45
N ARG A 53 13.95 8.11 9.37
CA ARG A 53 13.62 6.68 9.44
C ARG A 53 12.86 6.20 8.21
N THR A 54 12.08 7.08 7.56
CA THR A 54 11.37 6.75 6.31
C THR A 54 12.35 6.49 5.16
N THR A 55 13.38 7.32 5.02
CA THR A 55 14.48 7.11 4.06
C THR A 55 15.27 5.84 4.40
N ALA A 56 15.58 5.64 5.68
CA ALA A 56 16.31 4.45 6.12
C ALA A 56 15.54 3.14 5.79
N LEU A 57 14.21 3.12 5.91
CA LEU A 57 13.38 1.96 5.52
C LEU A 57 13.49 1.62 4.02
N VAL A 58 13.65 2.63 3.15
CA VAL A 58 13.84 2.43 1.71
C VAL A 58 15.26 1.97 1.40
N GLU A 59 16.27 2.61 2.00
CA GLU A 59 17.68 2.32 1.73
C GLU A 59 18.09 0.94 2.24
N ARG A 60 17.69 0.62 3.48
CA ARG A 60 17.97 -0.65 4.14
C ARG A 60 17.15 -1.83 3.61
N ALA A 61 16.29 -1.60 2.62
CA ALA A 61 15.60 -2.63 1.85
C ALA A 61 16.10 -2.70 0.38
N GLY A 62 17.07 -1.86 0.01
CA GLY A 62 17.64 -1.81 -1.34
C GLY A 62 16.69 -1.20 -2.38
N PHE A 63 15.86 -0.23 -2.02
CA PHE A 63 14.98 0.49 -2.95
C PHE A 63 15.46 1.90 -3.31
N THR A 64 16.66 2.30 -2.85
CA THR A 64 17.26 3.62 -3.13
C THR A 64 17.26 3.99 -4.60
N ASP A 65 17.55 3.03 -5.49
CA ASP A 65 17.63 3.30 -6.93
C ASP A 65 16.28 3.69 -7.54
N PHE A 66 15.15 3.17 -7.03
CA PHE A 66 13.83 3.62 -7.47
C PHE A 66 13.64 5.11 -7.15
N VAL A 67 13.88 5.49 -5.90
CA VAL A 67 13.66 6.87 -5.44
C VAL A 67 14.64 7.84 -6.10
N ARG A 68 15.93 7.46 -6.22
CA ARG A 68 16.98 8.35 -6.75
C ARG A 68 16.86 8.59 -8.25
N ARG A 69 16.50 7.58 -9.02
CA ARG A 69 16.50 7.66 -10.50
C ARG A 69 15.16 8.13 -11.08
N PHE A 70 14.06 7.98 -10.33
CA PHE A 70 12.73 8.34 -10.80
C PHE A 70 12.58 9.82 -11.22
N PRO A 71 13.09 10.82 -10.46
CA PRO A 71 13.02 12.22 -10.89
C PRO A 71 13.71 12.48 -12.24
N ALA A 72 14.92 11.93 -12.43
CA ALA A 72 15.63 12.06 -13.71
C ALA A 72 14.88 11.36 -14.85
N ALA A 73 14.21 10.24 -14.58
CA ALA A 73 13.38 9.54 -15.56
C ALA A 73 12.15 10.37 -15.96
N LEU A 74 11.47 11.01 -14.99
CA LEU A 74 10.40 11.98 -15.26
C LEU A 74 10.88 13.16 -16.10
N CYS A 75 12.08 13.67 -15.84
CA CYS A 75 12.67 14.75 -16.65
C CYS A 75 13.02 14.33 -18.09
N GLY A 76 13.06 13.03 -18.37
CA GLY A 76 13.35 12.48 -19.70
C GLY A 76 12.15 12.39 -20.64
N VAL A 77 10.91 12.38 -20.10
CA VAL A 77 9.70 12.25 -20.92
C VAL A 77 9.35 13.57 -21.61
N ARG A 78 8.67 13.48 -22.76
CA ARG A 78 8.34 14.61 -23.64
C ARG A 78 6.85 14.82 -23.85
N SER A 79 6.00 13.96 -23.29
CA SER A 79 4.54 14.06 -23.36
C SER A 79 3.88 13.40 -22.16
N GLU A 80 2.59 13.72 -21.93
CA GLU A 80 1.78 13.07 -20.91
C GLU A 80 1.63 11.56 -21.15
N ASP A 81 1.51 11.12 -22.40
CA ASP A 81 1.44 9.70 -22.75
C ASP A 81 2.74 8.95 -22.40
N GLU A 82 3.89 9.57 -22.63
CA GLU A 82 5.18 9.03 -22.20
C GLU A 82 5.29 8.98 -20.68
N ALA A 83 4.82 10.03 -19.99
CA ALA A 83 4.75 10.05 -18.53
C ALA A 83 3.87 8.92 -17.99
N GLY A 84 2.71 8.67 -18.63
CA GLY A 84 1.78 7.59 -18.30
C GLY A 84 2.44 6.22 -18.39
N ARG A 85 3.11 5.90 -19.51
CA ARG A 85 3.86 4.64 -19.66
C ARG A 85 4.99 4.51 -18.66
N LEU A 86 5.67 5.62 -18.35
CA LEU A 86 6.74 5.65 -17.38
C LEU A 86 6.22 5.33 -15.97
N VAL A 87 5.17 5.99 -15.50
CA VAL A 87 4.63 5.73 -14.15
C VAL A 87 4.05 4.32 -14.02
N ASP A 88 3.43 3.78 -15.07
CA ASP A 88 2.96 2.38 -15.08
C ASP A 88 4.15 1.42 -14.93
N SER A 89 5.17 1.53 -15.80
CA SER A 89 6.32 0.62 -15.81
C SER A 89 7.16 0.70 -14.53
N TRP A 90 7.36 1.90 -13.97
CA TRP A 90 8.07 2.08 -12.72
C TRP A 90 7.26 1.57 -11.52
N GLY A 91 5.95 1.78 -11.51
CA GLY A 91 5.07 1.23 -10.50
C GLY A 91 5.08 -0.29 -10.49
N GLU A 92 4.92 -0.92 -11.66
CA GLU A 92 5.00 -2.38 -11.79
C GLU A 92 6.37 -2.92 -11.40
N ALA A 93 7.46 -2.26 -11.81
CA ALA A 93 8.81 -2.66 -11.42
C ALA A 93 9.02 -2.61 -9.91
N LEU A 94 8.49 -1.57 -9.24
CA LEU A 94 8.56 -1.43 -7.79
C LEU A 94 7.74 -2.52 -7.08
N TRP A 95 6.49 -2.76 -7.51
CA TRP A 95 5.65 -3.85 -6.98
C TRP A 95 6.36 -5.20 -7.09
N GLN A 96 6.88 -5.53 -8.27
CA GLN A 96 7.58 -6.79 -8.50
C GLN A 96 8.89 -6.89 -7.70
N ALA A 97 9.59 -5.77 -7.48
CA ALA A 97 10.76 -5.75 -6.62
C ALA A 97 10.40 -6.02 -5.14
N ALA A 98 9.27 -5.47 -4.66
CA ALA A 98 8.74 -5.74 -3.32
C ALA A 98 8.30 -7.19 -3.13
N VAL A 99 7.55 -7.76 -4.07
CA VAL A 99 7.15 -9.18 -4.03
C VAL A 99 8.38 -10.09 -4.04
N ARG A 100 9.33 -9.89 -4.96
CA ARG A 100 10.56 -10.70 -5.00
C ARG A 100 11.39 -10.56 -3.73
N ARG A 101 11.45 -9.37 -3.13
CA ARG A 101 12.14 -9.15 -1.85
C ARG A 101 11.46 -9.92 -0.73
N ALA A 102 10.15 -9.76 -0.57
CA ALA A 102 9.33 -10.48 0.42
C ALA A 102 9.47 -12.00 0.31
N GLN A 103 9.77 -12.49 -0.90
CA GLN A 103 9.96 -13.90 -1.18
C GLN A 103 11.41 -14.39 -1.12
N GLY A 104 12.35 -13.55 -0.69
CA GLY A 104 13.78 -13.88 -0.60
C GLY A 104 14.48 -14.04 -1.95
N GLN A 105 13.85 -13.63 -3.05
CA GLN A 105 14.37 -13.75 -4.43
C GLN A 105 15.16 -12.52 -4.87
N ARG A 106 15.11 -11.43 -4.11
CA ARG A 106 15.88 -10.22 -4.36
C ARG A 106 16.80 -9.97 -3.16
N PRO A 107 18.13 -10.13 -3.31
CA PRO A 107 19.06 -9.72 -2.26
C PRO A 107 19.06 -8.21 -2.14
N GLY A 108 19.29 -7.70 -0.93
CA GLY A 108 19.48 -6.28 -0.70
C GLY A 108 18.99 -5.84 0.67
N GLY A 109 19.81 -5.02 1.30
CA GLY A 109 19.50 -4.42 2.59
C GLY A 109 19.68 -5.37 3.78
N ASP A 110 19.46 -4.84 4.98
CA ASP A 110 19.57 -5.54 6.26
C ASP A 110 18.22 -5.57 7.02
N LEU A 111 17.14 -5.08 6.40
CA LEU A 111 15.79 -5.26 6.91
C LEU A 111 15.26 -6.68 6.63
N PRO A 112 14.26 -7.14 7.43
CA PRO A 112 13.57 -8.40 7.20
C PRO A 112 12.98 -8.47 5.80
N ALA A 113 13.10 -9.63 5.16
CA ALA A 113 12.61 -9.81 3.80
C ALA A 113 11.11 -9.52 3.68
N GLY A 114 10.31 -10.02 4.64
CA GLY A 114 8.85 -9.94 4.66
C GLY A 114 8.23 -8.57 4.97
N ASP A 115 9.06 -7.57 5.30
CA ASP A 115 8.66 -6.22 5.70
C ASP A 115 7.91 -5.47 4.59
N ASP A 116 6.72 -4.94 4.91
CA ASP A 116 5.85 -4.21 3.99
C ASP A 116 6.21 -2.72 3.84
N ARG A 117 6.85 -2.14 4.87
CA ARG A 117 7.16 -0.71 4.96
C ARG A 117 8.03 -0.19 3.81
N PRO A 118 9.03 -0.94 3.28
CA PRO A 118 9.84 -0.48 2.16
C PRO A 118 9.04 -0.16 0.90
N LEU A 119 8.01 -0.95 0.56
CA LEU A 119 7.15 -0.66 -0.58
C LEU A 119 6.38 0.64 -0.35
N TYR A 120 5.76 0.77 0.82
CA TYR A 120 4.99 1.95 1.19
C TYR A 120 5.84 3.23 1.13
N TRP A 121 6.99 3.27 1.81
CA TRP A 121 7.82 4.48 1.85
C TRP A 121 8.48 4.81 0.51
N ALA A 122 8.84 3.81 -0.30
CA ALA A 122 9.33 4.06 -1.66
C ALA A 122 8.25 4.72 -2.53
N ARG A 123 6.99 4.28 -2.41
CA ARG A 123 5.84 4.86 -3.12
C ARG A 123 5.55 6.29 -2.66
N VAL A 124 5.57 6.56 -1.35
CA VAL A 124 5.42 7.91 -0.81
C VAL A 124 6.54 8.84 -1.33
N ALA A 125 7.79 8.38 -1.33
CA ALA A 125 8.92 9.16 -1.86
C ALA A 125 8.80 9.43 -3.38
N MET A 126 8.40 8.43 -4.16
CA MET A 126 8.23 8.58 -5.61
C MET A 126 7.04 9.47 -5.96
N THR A 127 5.92 9.37 -5.25
CA THR A 127 4.76 10.27 -5.46
C THR A 127 5.07 11.70 -5.04
N ALA A 128 5.93 11.92 -4.03
CA ALA A 128 6.46 13.25 -3.71
C ALA A 128 7.36 13.79 -4.84
N GLY A 129 8.16 12.92 -5.47
CA GLY A 129 8.91 13.25 -6.69
C GLY A 129 8.00 13.66 -7.84
N LEU A 130 6.92 12.92 -8.07
CA LEU A 130 5.90 13.24 -9.08
C LEU A 130 5.16 14.56 -8.76
N ALA A 131 4.88 14.83 -7.48
CA ALA A 131 4.27 16.08 -7.02
C ALA A 131 5.14 17.30 -7.33
N ARG A 132 6.46 17.16 -7.15
CA ARG A 132 7.47 18.21 -7.39
C ARG A 132 7.93 18.31 -8.85
N TRP A 133 7.44 17.46 -9.74
CA TRP A 133 7.89 17.47 -11.13
C TRP A 133 7.09 18.46 -11.97
N GLU A 134 7.79 19.38 -12.63
CA GLU A 134 7.23 20.32 -13.61
C GLU A 134 7.82 20.07 -15.02
N PRO A 135 7.05 19.45 -15.93
CA PRO A 135 7.44 19.32 -17.32
C PRO A 135 7.11 20.58 -18.13
N GLY A 136 7.78 20.72 -19.28
CA GLY A 136 7.46 21.74 -20.29
C GLY A 136 6.17 21.50 -21.10
N PHE A 137 5.32 20.56 -20.69
CA PHE A 137 4.05 20.22 -21.35
C PHE A 137 2.93 20.09 -20.31
N ALA A 138 1.68 20.27 -20.75
CA ALA A 138 0.51 20.10 -19.89
C ALA A 138 0.28 18.62 -19.56
N LEU A 139 -0.18 18.33 -18.35
CA LEU A 139 -0.55 16.98 -17.90
C LEU A 139 -1.60 17.01 -16.79
N ASP A 140 -2.29 15.89 -16.60
CA ASP A 140 -3.07 15.60 -15.41
C ASP A 140 -2.23 14.83 -14.38
N ARG A 141 -1.73 15.56 -13.38
CA ARG A 141 -0.87 15.00 -12.33
C ARG A 141 -1.63 14.03 -11.43
N ALA A 142 -2.93 14.26 -11.20
CA ALA A 142 -3.74 13.38 -10.37
C ALA A 142 -3.97 12.04 -11.08
N ALA A 143 -4.23 12.07 -12.39
CA ALA A 143 -4.32 10.85 -13.20
C ALA A 143 -2.99 10.08 -13.22
N LEU A 144 -1.85 10.75 -13.42
CA LEU A 144 -0.54 10.10 -13.36
C LEU A 144 -0.24 9.49 -11.99
N ARG A 145 -0.60 10.18 -10.90
CA ARG A 145 -0.48 9.63 -9.54
C ARG A 145 -1.36 8.38 -9.39
N SER A 146 -2.61 8.43 -9.83
CA SER A 146 -3.52 7.27 -9.76
C SER A 146 -2.99 6.07 -10.54
N ARG A 147 -2.41 6.28 -11.73
CA ARG A 147 -1.77 5.23 -12.52
C ARG A 147 -0.57 4.60 -11.81
N PHE A 148 0.31 5.45 -11.27
CA PHE A 148 1.44 4.98 -10.46
C PHE A 148 0.98 4.16 -9.25
N GLU A 149 -0.03 4.65 -8.53
CA GLU A 149 -0.61 3.98 -7.36
C GLU A 149 -1.17 2.61 -7.75
N ASP A 150 -2.02 2.51 -8.78
CA ASP A 150 -2.58 1.24 -9.23
C ASP A 150 -1.47 0.24 -9.63
N ALA A 151 -0.46 0.69 -10.39
CA ALA A 151 0.65 -0.15 -10.83
C ALA A 151 1.54 -0.63 -9.65
N SER A 152 1.88 0.27 -8.72
CA SER A 152 2.76 -0.03 -7.59
C SER A 152 2.09 -0.81 -6.44
N ARG A 153 0.77 -1.00 -6.52
CA ARG A 153 -0.04 -1.77 -5.56
C ARG A 153 -0.46 -3.15 -6.08
N GLY A 154 -0.02 -3.51 -7.29
CA GLY A 154 -0.34 -4.78 -7.94
C GLY A 154 -1.74 -4.84 -8.56
N LEU A 155 -2.40 -3.70 -8.81
CA LEU A 155 -3.68 -3.70 -9.53
C LEU A 155 -3.47 -4.00 -11.02
N THR A 156 -2.36 -3.58 -11.59
CA THR A 156 -1.97 -3.88 -12.98
C THR A 156 -1.06 -5.12 -13.05
N ASN A 157 -1.02 -5.76 -14.23
CA ASN A 157 -0.13 -6.88 -14.54
C ASN A 157 -0.10 -8.02 -13.49
N ASN A 158 -1.26 -8.30 -12.89
CA ASN A 158 -1.38 -9.21 -11.74
C ASN A 158 -2.35 -10.38 -12.01
N ALA A 159 -2.48 -10.78 -13.28
CA ALA A 159 -3.32 -11.91 -13.65
C ALA A 159 -2.76 -13.25 -13.12
N PHE A 160 -3.67 -14.18 -12.81
CA PHE A 160 -3.31 -15.58 -12.54
C PHE A 160 -2.59 -16.19 -13.74
N ARG A 161 -1.66 -17.10 -13.49
CA ARG A 161 -1.03 -17.88 -14.56
C ARG A 161 -2.00 -18.98 -14.97
N ALA A 162 -2.23 -19.13 -16.27
CA ALA A 162 -3.05 -20.24 -16.78
C ALA A 162 -2.39 -21.57 -16.42
N ALA A 163 -3.06 -22.37 -15.59
CA ALA A 163 -2.60 -23.68 -15.18
C ALA A 163 -3.79 -24.61 -14.86
N PRO A 164 -3.96 -25.73 -15.58
CA PRO A 164 -5.02 -26.69 -15.29
C PRO A 164 -4.94 -27.21 -13.86
N GLY A 165 -6.09 -27.31 -13.18
CA GLY A 165 -6.19 -27.88 -11.83
C GLY A 165 -5.61 -26.99 -10.71
N VAL A 166 -5.14 -25.78 -11.01
CA VAL A 166 -4.66 -24.82 -10.00
C VAL A 166 -5.79 -23.88 -9.62
N ARG A 167 -6.15 -23.86 -8.34
CA ARG A 167 -7.14 -22.94 -7.79
C ARG A 167 -6.59 -21.52 -7.71
N ARG A 168 -7.43 -20.52 -7.94
CA ARG A 168 -7.05 -19.11 -8.01
C ARG A 168 -7.57 -18.38 -6.77
N VAL A 169 -6.66 -18.01 -5.86
CA VAL A 169 -7.02 -17.28 -4.64
C VAL A 169 -6.60 -15.82 -4.80
N PHE A 170 -7.54 -14.88 -4.67
CA PHE A 170 -7.23 -13.46 -4.70
C PHE A 170 -7.37 -12.85 -3.32
N ILE A 171 -6.36 -12.10 -2.87
CA ILE A 171 -6.39 -11.43 -1.57
C ILE A 171 -6.07 -9.94 -1.69
N SER A 172 -6.48 -9.17 -0.68
CA SER A 172 -5.96 -7.82 -0.47
C SER A 172 -5.28 -7.73 0.88
N GLY A 173 -4.24 -6.90 0.98
CA GLY A 173 -3.71 -6.36 2.25
C GLY A 173 -3.80 -4.84 2.27
N PHE A 174 -3.27 -4.20 3.30
CA PHE A 174 -3.23 -2.74 3.44
C PHE A 174 -1.81 -2.22 3.68
N ASP A 175 -1.60 -0.96 3.30
CA ASP A 175 -0.44 -0.17 3.72
C ASP A 175 -0.35 -0.03 5.26
N PRO A 176 0.84 0.28 5.82
CA PRO A 176 0.98 0.77 7.19
C PRO A 176 0.09 1.97 7.51
N PHE A 177 -0.38 2.06 8.75
CA PHE A 177 -1.22 3.16 9.24
C PHE A 177 -0.91 3.54 10.69
N GLY A 178 -1.49 4.62 11.21
CA GLY A 178 -1.19 5.12 12.56
C GLY A 178 0.23 5.71 12.69
N LEU A 179 0.78 6.18 11.57
CA LEU A 179 2.18 6.59 11.41
C LEU A 179 2.53 7.93 12.06
N ASP A 180 1.53 8.73 12.45
CA ASP A 180 1.74 9.92 13.28
C ASP A 180 2.16 9.55 14.71
N ALA A 181 1.68 8.40 15.22
CA ALA A 181 2.01 7.92 16.56
C ALA A 181 3.30 7.08 16.58
N GLU A 182 3.53 6.27 15.55
CA GLU A 182 4.71 5.41 15.44
C GLU A 182 5.06 5.18 13.97
N ILE A 183 6.07 5.91 13.47
CA ILE A 183 6.48 5.89 12.06
C ILE A 183 7.00 4.53 11.60
N ARG A 184 7.46 3.70 12.56
CA ARG A 184 8.01 2.36 12.30
C ARG A 184 6.92 1.30 12.18
N ARG A 185 5.65 1.63 12.38
CA ARG A 185 4.56 0.66 12.32
C ARG A 185 4.51 0.00 10.93
N ALA A 186 4.36 -1.31 10.92
CA ALA A 186 4.14 -2.13 9.74
C ALA A 186 2.69 -2.62 9.72
N ASN A 187 2.26 -3.22 8.61
CA ASN A 187 0.95 -3.86 8.51
C ASN A 187 1.10 -5.33 8.10
N PRO A 188 0.82 -6.29 8.99
CA PRO A 188 0.98 -7.71 8.69
C PRO A 188 0.11 -8.19 7.52
N SER A 189 -1.00 -7.50 7.21
CA SER A 189 -1.80 -7.81 6.02
C SER A 189 -1.05 -7.44 4.72
N GLY A 190 -0.30 -6.35 4.71
CA GLY A 190 0.59 -5.95 3.62
C GLY A 190 1.76 -6.92 3.46
N SER A 191 2.37 -7.32 4.58
CA SER A 191 3.46 -8.31 4.61
C SER A 191 3.00 -9.65 4.00
N ALA A 192 1.81 -10.13 4.40
CA ALA A 192 1.24 -11.35 3.85
C ALA A 192 0.91 -11.22 2.34
N ALA A 193 0.35 -10.10 1.90
CA ALA A 193 0.08 -9.86 0.48
C ALA A 193 1.36 -9.95 -0.37
N LEU A 194 2.45 -9.33 0.05
CA LEU A 194 3.72 -9.35 -0.68
C LEU A 194 4.37 -10.74 -0.68
N GLN A 195 4.36 -11.43 0.45
CA GLN A 195 4.97 -12.76 0.58
C GLN A 195 4.22 -13.83 -0.23
N LEU A 196 2.89 -13.70 -0.35
CA LEU A 196 2.03 -14.70 -0.99
C LEU A 196 1.72 -14.42 -2.47
N SER A 197 1.82 -13.16 -2.95
CA SER A 197 1.48 -12.85 -4.34
C SER A 197 2.34 -13.63 -5.35
N GLY A 198 1.70 -14.35 -6.26
CA GLY A 198 2.33 -15.22 -7.25
C GLY A 198 2.84 -16.56 -6.73
N ARG A 199 2.67 -16.88 -5.43
CA ARG A 199 3.06 -18.18 -4.86
C ARG A 199 2.08 -19.27 -5.27
N ARG A 200 2.64 -20.47 -5.48
CA ARG A 200 1.87 -21.71 -5.45
C ARG A 200 1.93 -22.33 -4.07
N VAL A 201 0.77 -22.75 -3.58
CA VAL A 201 0.60 -23.41 -2.27
C VAL A 201 -0.20 -24.70 -2.43
N THR A 202 -0.05 -25.59 -1.45
CA THR A 202 -0.89 -26.78 -1.33
C THR A 202 -2.02 -26.46 -0.37
N LEU A 203 -3.27 -26.66 -0.79
CA LEU A 203 -4.46 -26.46 0.02
C LEU A 203 -4.64 -27.61 1.02
N ALA A 204 -5.51 -27.42 2.01
CA ALA A 204 -5.78 -28.43 3.03
C ALA A 204 -6.33 -29.75 2.48
N ASP A 205 -6.97 -29.72 1.29
CA ASP A 205 -7.45 -30.90 0.56
C ASP A 205 -6.38 -31.56 -0.34
N GLY A 206 -5.13 -31.08 -0.30
CA GLY A 206 -4.02 -31.57 -1.11
C GLY A 206 -3.95 -31.00 -2.53
N SER A 207 -4.93 -30.21 -2.97
CA SER A 207 -4.91 -29.57 -4.29
C SER A 207 -3.97 -28.36 -4.33
N SER A 208 -3.63 -27.87 -5.52
CA SER A 208 -2.73 -26.72 -5.69
C SER A 208 -3.51 -25.42 -5.89
N ALA A 209 -2.99 -24.32 -5.35
CA ALA A 209 -3.51 -22.98 -5.60
C ALA A 209 -2.41 -21.98 -5.96
N GLU A 210 -2.73 -20.99 -6.80
CA GLU A 210 -1.96 -19.77 -6.99
C GLU A 210 -2.64 -18.62 -6.24
N ILE A 211 -1.87 -17.91 -5.42
CA ILE A 211 -2.35 -16.71 -4.73
C ILE A 211 -1.94 -15.47 -5.52
N ARG A 212 -2.86 -14.53 -5.70
CA ARG A 212 -2.56 -13.18 -6.22
C ARG A 212 -3.06 -12.15 -5.22
N ALA A 213 -2.28 -11.10 -5.04
CA ALA A 213 -2.58 -10.09 -4.03
C ALA A 213 -2.45 -8.66 -4.55
N VAL A 214 -3.16 -7.75 -3.90
CA VAL A 214 -2.98 -6.29 -3.99
C VAL A 214 -2.72 -5.71 -2.60
N VAL A 215 -2.10 -4.53 -2.52
CA VAL A 215 -1.97 -3.76 -1.26
C VAL A 215 -2.71 -2.43 -1.40
N LEU A 216 -3.79 -2.27 -0.63
CA LEU A 216 -4.69 -1.12 -0.69
C LEU A 216 -4.21 0.02 0.24
N PRO A 217 -4.49 1.29 -0.13
CA PRO A 217 -4.18 2.44 0.71
C PRO A 217 -5.06 2.48 1.95
N VAL A 218 -4.54 3.02 3.05
CA VAL A 218 -5.36 3.45 4.18
C VAL A 218 -5.73 4.93 3.95
N ARG A 219 -6.54 5.19 2.92
CA ARG A 219 -7.02 6.52 2.51
C ARG A 219 -8.46 6.46 1.99
N TYR A 220 -9.35 7.29 2.52
CA TYR A 220 -10.77 7.30 2.11
C TYR A 220 -10.96 7.74 0.67
N ALA A 221 -10.17 8.71 0.20
CA ALA A 221 -10.28 9.25 -1.16
C ALA A 221 -10.09 8.18 -2.25
N ASP A 222 -9.18 7.22 -2.05
CA ASP A 222 -8.96 6.13 -3.00
C ASP A 222 -10.14 5.14 -3.03
N PHE A 223 -10.77 4.89 -1.87
CA PHE A 223 -11.96 4.07 -1.75
C PHE A 223 -13.16 4.76 -2.43
N ASP A 224 -13.31 6.06 -2.22
CA ASP A 224 -14.33 6.89 -2.87
C ASP A 224 -14.15 6.91 -4.39
N ALA A 225 -12.89 6.90 -4.85
CA ALA A 225 -12.52 6.77 -6.26
C ALA A 225 -12.62 5.33 -6.81
N GLY A 226 -13.09 4.35 -6.02
CA GLY A 226 -13.40 2.99 -6.48
C GLY A 226 -12.19 2.06 -6.62
N ILE A 227 -11.13 2.24 -5.82
CA ILE A 227 -9.93 1.37 -5.90
C ILE A 227 -10.25 -0.10 -5.61
N VAL A 228 -11.21 -0.38 -4.71
CA VAL A 228 -11.64 -1.75 -4.40
C VAL A 228 -12.30 -2.38 -5.62
N GLU A 229 -13.21 -1.67 -6.27
CA GLU A 229 -13.86 -2.12 -7.49
C GLU A 229 -12.84 -2.36 -8.62
N ARG A 230 -11.86 -1.46 -8.81
CA ARG A 230 -10.79 -1.65 -9.80
C ARG A 230 -9.93 -2.88 -9.50
N ALA A 231 -9.63 -3.16 -8.24
CA ALA A 231 -8.83 -4.32 -7.84
C ALA A 231 -9.59 -5.65 -7.99
N PHE A 232 -10.86 -5.70 -7.58
CA PHE A 232 -11.62 -6.96 -7.49
C PHE A 232 -12.43 -7.29 -8.74
N THR A 233 -12.89 -6.31 -9.53
CA THR A 233 -13.70 -6.57 -10.74
C THR A 233 -13.01 -7.54 -11.72
N PRO A 234 -11.71 -7.38 -12.06
CA PRO A 234 -11.02 -8.30 -12.97
C PRO A 234 -10.93 -9.74 -12.44
N ARG A 235 -11.15 -9.93 -11.14
CA ARG A 235 -11.12 -11.23 -10.44
C ARG A 235 -12.51 -11.83 -10.27
N LEU A 236 -13.56 -11.06 -10.52
CA LEU A 236 -14.95 -11.49 -10.32
C LEU A 236 -15.74 -11.57 -11.62
N ALA A 237 -15.38 -10.81 -12.66
CA ALA A 237 -16.11 -10.71 -13.93
C ALA A 237 -16.11 -11.97 -14.83
N GLY A 238 -15.74 -13.14 -14.30
CA GLY A 238 -15.64 -14.39 -15.05
C GLY A 238 -14.42 -14.47 -15.99
N GLY A 239 -14.27 -15.60 -16.67
CA GLY A 239 -13.19 -15.83 -17.64
C GLY A 239 -11.85 -16.30 -17.03
N PRO A 240 -10.77 -16.33 -17.85
CA PRO A 240 -9.48 -16.90 -17.47
C PRO A 240 -8.82 -16.21 -16.26
N GLY A 241 -9.11 -14.93 -16.04
CA GLY A 241 -8.55 -14.12 -14.96
C GLY A 241 -9.35 -14.12 -13.65
N ALA A 242 -10.51 -14.78 -13.62
CA ALA A 242 -11.36 -14.84 -12.42
C ALA A 242 -10.69 -15.62 -11.28
N ALA A 243 -10.93 -15.22 -10.05
CA ALA A 243 -10.58 -15.99 -8.88
C ALA A 243 -11.60 -17.13 -8.67
N ASP A 244 -11.24 -18.07 -7.81
CA ASP A 244 -12.13 -19.11 -7.29
C ASP A 244 -12.48 -18.88 -5.81
N VAL A 245 -11.74 -18.00 -5.12
CA VAL A 245 -11.96 -17.50 -3.75
C VAL A 245 -11.38 -16.09 -3.63
N ILE A 246 -12.06 -15.21 -2.90
CA ILE A 246 -11.52 -13.90 -2.50
C ILE A 246 -11.45 -13.75 -0.99
N THR A 247 -10.39 -13.13 -0.47
CA THR A 247 -10.31 -12.78 0.96
C THR A 247 -9.65 -11.43 1.12
N SER A 248 -10.36 -10.44 1.65
CA SER A 248 -9.70 -9.21 2.10
C SER A 248 -9.04 -9.47 3.46
N VAL A 249 -7.79 -9.03 3.63
CA VAL A 249 -7.03 -9.17 4.87
C VAL A 249 -6.68 -7.80 5.44
N SER A 250 -6.91 -7.60 6.72
CA SER A 250 -6.59 -6.36 7.45
C SER A 250 -5.93 -6.69 8.79
N GLN A 251 -5.23 -5.73 9.39
CA GLN A 251 -4.81 -5.87 10.79
C GLN A 251 -5.98 -5.55 11.73
N GLY A 252 -6.25 -6.44 12.69
CA GLY A 252 -7.34 -6.29 13.67
C GLY A 252 -6.83 -6.22 15.10
N TYR A 253 -7.05 -7.28 15.87
CA TYR A 253 -7.01 -7.27 17.34
C TYR A 253 -5.70 -7.84 17.91
N PRO A 254 -5.28 -7.49 19.13
CA PRO A 254 -4.08 -8.08 19.73
C PRO A 254 -4.20 -9.60 19.91
N GLY A 255 -3.22 -10.35 19.41
CA GLY A 255 -3.05 -11.77 19.72
C GLY A 255 -4.06 -12.74 19.11
N ILE A 256 -4.87 -12.32 18.14
CA ILE A 256 -5.94 -13.15 17.59
C ILE A 256 -6.23 -12.87 16.12
N PHE A 257 -6.59 -13.91 15.38
CA PHE A 257 -7.21 -13.77 14.07
C PHE A 257 -8.73 -13.79 14.22
N THR A 258 -9.42 -12.98 13.43
CA THR A 258 -10.89 -13.06 13.32
C THR A 258 -11.31 -13.22 11.87
N LEU A 259 -12.10 -14.25 11.60
CA LEU A 259 -12.94 -14.31 10.41
C LEU A 259 -14.19 -13.51 10.72
N GLU A 260 -14.39 -12.39 10.01
CA GLU A 260 -15.57 -11.58 10.22
C GLU A 260 -16.80 -12.26 9.59
N ASP A 261 -17.84 -12.53 10.38
CA ASP A 261 -19.08 -13.11 9.88
C ASP A 261 -19.87 -12.07 9.07
N TRP A 262 -19.77 -10.78 9.43
CA TRP A 262 -20.55 -9.69 8.83
C TRP A 262 -19.69 -8.49 8.42
N ALA A 263 -19.87 -8.01 7.19
CA ALA A 263 -19.41 -6.71 6.75
C ALA A 263 -20.59 -5.71 6.72
N GLY A 264 -20.42 -4.53 7.30
CA GLY A 264 -21.42 -3.48 7.37
C GLY A 264 -21.26 -2.42 6.27
N ARG A 265 -22.37 -1.83 5.84
CA ARG A 265 -22.41 -0.85 4.72
C ARG A 265 -21.80 0.52 5.05
N ALA A 266 -21.79 0.90 6.32
CA ALA A 266 -21.52 2.28 6.74
C ALA A 266 -20.06 2.55 7.13
N ARG A 267 -19.71 3.85 7.13
CA ARG A 267 -18.56 4.43 7.82
C ARG A 267 -19.03 5.05 9.13
N SER A 268 -18.27 4.83 10.20
CA SER A 268 -18.58 5.35 11.54
C SER A 268 -17.33 5.57 12.41
N ALA A 269 -16.18 5.81 11.79
CA ALA A 269 -14.88 5.76 12.46
C ALA A 269 -14.37 7.12 12.98
N ASP A 270 -15.10 8.22 12.79
CA ASP A 270 -14.64 9.52 13.30
C ASP A 270 -14.55 9.49 14.84
N PRO A 271 -13.52 10.11 15.44
CA PRO A 271 -12.52 11.01 14.82
C PRO A 271 -11.23 10.32 14.38
N TYR A 272 -11.20 9.00 14.18
CA TYR A 272 -9.99 8.28 13.76
C TYR A 272 -9.67 8.51 12.28
N PRO A 273 -8.56 9.20 11.95
CA PRO A 273 -8.30 9.61 10.58
C PRO A 273 -7.60 8.54 9.74
N ASP A 274 -7.57 8.75 8.43
CA ASP A 274 -6.74 7.98 7.49
C ASP A 274 -5.28 8.46 7.43
N ASN A 275 -4.46 7.86 6.58
CA ASN A 275 -3.05 8.23 6.46
C ASN A 275 -2.84 9.67 5.98
N ASN A 276 -3.82 10.26 5.27
CA ASN A 276 -3.77 11.66 4.87
C ASN A 276 -4.44 12.61 5.89
N ARG A 277 -4.74 12.10 7.09
CA ARG A 277 -5.45 12.80 8.18
C ARG A 277 -6.90 13.17 7.84
N ALA A 278 -7.50 12.54 6.83
CA ALA A 278 -8.90 12.75 6.49
C ALA A 278 -9.80 11.89 7.39
N LEU A 279 -10.97 12.44 7.72
CA LEU A 279 -12.00 11.74 8.48
C LEU A 279 -12.92 10.94 7.57
N SER A 280 -13.59 9.94 8.13
CA SER A 280 -14.55 9.07 7.44
C SER A 280 -15.83 9.81 7.04
N GLY A 281 -16.16 10.85 7.81
CA GLY A 281 -17.40 11.63 7.69
C GLY A 281 -18.57 11.06 8.47
N GLY A 282 -18.39 9.96 9.22
CA GLY A 282 -19.42 9.36 10.06
C GLY A 282 -18.91 9.01 11.45
N THR A 283 -19.78 9.16 12.44
CA THR A 283 -19.55 8.69 13.82
C THR A 283 -20.39 7.46 14.10
N ARG A 284 -20.20 6.82 15.26
CA ARG A 284 -21.07 5.74 15.73
C ARG A 284 -22.55 6.19 15.75
N GLU A 285 -22.84 7.38 16.23
CA GLU A 285 -24.20 7.93 16.35
C GLU A 285 -24.78 8.39 15.00
N HIS A 286 -23.91 8.80 14.08
CA HIS A 286 -24.29 9.30 12.77
C HIS A 286 -23.46 8.60 11.67
N PRO A 287 -23.74 7.30 11.42
CA PRO A 287 -23.04 6.55 10.40
C PRO A 287 -23.42 7.06 9.00
N VAL A 288 -22.46 7.05 8.08
CA VAL A 288 -22.65 7.53 6.70
C VAL A 288 -22.39 6.44 5.68
N THR A 289 -23.03 6.53 4.52
CA THR A 289 -22.69 5.67 3.39
C THR A 289 -21.49 6.26 2.66
N ALA A 290 -20.47 5.42 2.40
CA ALA A 290 -19.29 5.83 1.66
C ALA A 290 -19.65 6.28 0.21
N PRO A 291 -19.03 7.36 -0.31
CA PRO A 291 -19.16 7.75 -1.72
C PRO A 291 -18.80 6.61 -2.70
N GLY A 292 -19.50 6.58 -3.83
CA GLY A 292 -19.28 5.57 -4.88
C GLY A 292 -19.82 4.18 -4.56
N LEU A 293 -20.43 3.97 -3.38
CA LEU A 293 -21.02 2.69 -3.01
C LEU A 293 -22.38 2.48 -3.69
N GLY A 294 -22.48 1.48 -4.56
CA GLY A 294 -23.74 1.07 -5.20
C GLY A 294 -24.78 0.52 -4.20
N PRO A 295 -26.02 0.26 -4.65
CA PRO A 295 -27.05 -0.35 -3.82
C PRO A 295 -26.61 -1.73 -3.28
N GLY A 296 -27.14 -2.12 -2.12
CA GLY A 296 -26.78 -3.36 -1.45
C GLY A 296 -27.42 -3.47 -0.06
N PRO A 297 -27.37 -4.65 0.57
CA PRO A 297 -27.91 -4.86 1.91
C PRO A 297 -27.10 -4.12 2.98
N GLU A 298 -27.68 -3.83 4.13
CA GLU A 298 -26.96 -3.16 5.23
C GLU A 298 -25.79 -3.99 5.76
N PHE A 299 -25.96 -5.32 5.78
CA PHE A 299 -24.92 -6.26 6.17
C PHE A 299 -24.77 -7.37 5.13
N ILE A 300 -23.53 -7.81 4.89
CA ILE A 300 -23.20 -8.93 4.02
C ILE A 300 -22.49 -9.99 4.86
N ARG A 301 -23.05 -11.20 4.86
CA ARG A 301 -22.44 -12.34 5.55
C ARG A 301 -21.26 -12.92 4.76
N THR A 302 -20.23 -13.37 5.46
CA THR A 302 -19.15 -14.17 4.87
C THR A 302 -19.69 -15.44 4.23
N THR A 303 -19.02 -15.86 3.16
CA THR A 303 -19.27 -17.13 2.46
C THR A 303 -18.03 -18.02 2.45
N LEU A 304 -16.98 -17.63 3.15
CA LEU A 304 -15.84 -18.50 3.44
C LEU A 304 -16.28 -19.66 4.35
N PRO A 305 -15.64 -20.84 4.27
CA PRO A 305 -16.00 -22.00 5.08
C PRO A 305 -15.57 -21.79 6.54
N ALA A 306 -16.42 -21.15 7.33
CA ALA A 306 -16.07 -20.68 8.68
C ALA A 306 -15.48 -21.78 9.58
N ALA A 307 -16.10 -22.97 9.62
CA ALA A 307 -15.60 -24.08 10.43
C ALA A 307 -14.20 -24.57 10.01
N ALA A 308 -13.90 -24.59 8.71
CA ALA A 308 -12.58 -24.97 8.23
C ALA A 308 -11.54 -23.88 8.52
N VAL A 309 -11.93 -22.61 8.41
CA VAL A 309 -11.07 -21.45 8.68
C VAL A 309 -10.74 -21.34 10.18
N THR A 310 -11.73 -21.45 11.06
CA THR A 310 -11.50 -21.35 12.51
C THR A 310 -10.73 -22.53 13.07
N ALA A 311 -10.79 -23.70 12.41
CA ALA A 311 -10.00 -24.87 12.75
C ALA A 311 -8.59 -24.89 12.12
N ALA A 312 -8.24 -23.94 11.24
CA ALA A 312 -7.05 -23.98 10.41
C ALA A 312 -5.74 -23.92 11.20
N VAL A 313 -5.70 -23.15 12.28
CA VAL A 313 -4.51 -22.93 13.10
C VAL A 313 -4.84 -23.15 14.57
N ARG A 314 -3.91 -23.78 15.30
CA ARG A 314 -4.03 -24.04 16.75
C ARG A 314 -3.14 -23.14 17.61
N GLY A 315 -2.27 -22.33 16.99
CA GLY A 315 -1.39 -21.37 17.65
C GLY A 315 -0.18 -20.99 16.77
N PRO A 316 0.57 -19.93 17.13
CA PRO A 316 0.42 -19.05 18.30
C PRO A 316 -0.86 -18.21 18.39
N TYR A 317 -1.55 -17.91 17.28
CA TYR A 317 -2.75 -17.09 17.32
C TYR A 317 -4.01 -17.90 16.95
N PRO A 318 -5.05 -17.94 17.80
CA PRO A 318 -6.29 -18.62 17.45
C PRO A 318 -7.08 -17.84 16.40
N VAL A 319 -7.92 -18.53 15.64
CA VAL A 319 -8.87 -17.92 14.70
C VAL A 319 -10.28 -18.04 15.27
N LEU A 320 -10.93 -16.90 15.54
CA LEU A 320 -12.33 -16.86 15.94
C LEU A 320 -13.23 -16.44 14.78
N LEU A 321 -14.46 -16.94 14.79
CA LEU A 321 -15.53 -16.34 14.01
C LEU A 321 -16.07 -15.15 14.82
N ASN A 322 -15.91 -13.94 14.30
CA ASN A 322 -16.46 -12.74 14.93
C ASN A 322 -17.84 -12.45 14.35
N THR A 323 -18.87 -12.60 15.19
CA THR A 323 -20.27 -12.36 14.84
C THR A 323 -20.77 -10.98 15.25
N GLU A 324 -19.96 -10.21 15.99
CA GLU A 324 -20.37 -8.92 16.55
C GLU A 324 -20.59 -7.85 15.47
N VAL A 325 -21.66 -7.07 15.62
CA VAL A 325 -21.95 -5.90 14.79
C VAL A 325 -22.52 -4.76 15.63
N THR A 326 -22.39 -3.54 15.14
CA THR A 326 -23.12 -2.38 15.66
C THR A 326 -24.20 -1.99 14.66
N GLU A 327 -25.45 -1.89 15.12
CA GLU A 327 -26.60 -1.59 14.27
C GLU A 327 -27.50 -0.49 14.84
N ILE A 328 -28.30 0.14 13.99
CA ILE A 328 -29.50 0.87 14.42
C ILE A 328 -30.70 -0.06 14.13
N PRO A 329 -31.42 -0.57 15.14
CA PRO A 329 -32.53 -1.50 14.94
C PRO A 329 -33.64 -0.89 14.08
N ALA A 330 -34.45 -1.75 13.44
CA ALA A 330 -35.60 -1.29 12.66
C ALA A 330 -36.54 -0.41 13.51
N GLY A 331 -36.83 0.80 13.04
CA GLY A 331 -37.64 1.80 13.77
C GLY A 331 -36.91 2.51 14.91
N GLY A 332 -35.66 2.16 15.19
CA GLY A 332 -34.80 2.81 16.17
C GLY A 332 -34.03 4.00 15.60
N THR A 333 -33.42 4.78 16.49
CA THR A 333 -32.59 5.95 16.15
C THR A 333 -31.21 5.92 16.78
N ALA A 334 -30.93 4.97 17.68
CA ALA A 334 -29.69 4.87 18.44
C ALA A 334 -28.94 3.56 18.08
N PRO A 335 -27.60 3.60 17.97
CA PRO A 335 -26.78 2.41 17.76
C PRO A 335 -26.79 1.48 18.97
N VAL A 336 -26.82 0.17 18.71
CA VAL A 336 -26.71 -0.90 19.70
C VAL A 336 -25.74 -1.97 19.20
N ASP A 337 -24.98 -2.55 20.13
CA ASP A 337 -24.06 -3.65 19.82
C ASP A 337 -24.83 -4.98 19.88
N ARG A 338 -24.49 -5.89 18.97
CA ARG A 338 -25.11 -7.22 18.84
C ARG A 338 -24.03 -8.28 18.75
N ALA A 339 -23.96 -9.14 19.76
CA ALA A 339 -22.98 -10.23 19.78
C ALA A 339 -23.21 -11.28 18.67
N ASP A 340 -24.46 -11.51 18.27
CA ASP A 340 -24.86 -12.61 17.39
C ASP A 340 -25.31 -12.15 15.99
N GLY A 341 -24.78 -11.02 15.51
CA GLY A 341 -25.08 -10.47 14.19
C GLY A 341 -26.31 -9.55 14.15
N PRO A 342 -26.65 -9.03 12.94
CA PRO A 342 -27.66 -8.00 12.78
C PRO A 342 -29.10 -8.53 12.90
N THR A 343 -30.00 -7.69 13.39
CA THR A 343 -31.44 -7.96 13.43
C THR A 343 -32.11 -7.62 12.08
N PRO A 344 -33.21 -8.30 11.71
CA PRO A 344 -33.89 -8.03 10.44
C PRO A 344 -34.33 -6.57 10.28
N GLY A 345 -33.97 -5.96 9.16
CA GLY A 345 -34.34 -4.58 8.84
C GLY A 345 -33.53 -3.50 9.58
N SER A 346 -32.50 -3.87 10.34
CA SER A 346 -31.59 -2.91 10.95
C SER A 346 -30.70 -2.22 9.91
N ARG A 347 -30.16 -1.07 10.31
CA ARG A 347 -29.17 -0.30 9.53
C ARG A 347 -27.77 -0.52 10.10
N ALA A 348 -26.79 -0.60 9.23
CA ALA A 348 -25.40 -0.80 9.65
C ALA A 348 -24.79 0.47 10.26
N VAL A 349 -24.05 0.26 11.34
CA VAL A 349 -23.12 1.24 11.89
C VAL A 349 -21.71 0.65 11.72
N GLU A 350 -21.49 -0.57 12.20
CA GLU A 350 -20.22 -1.29 12.10
C GLU A 350 -20.45 -2.77 11.76
N GLY A 351 -19.64 -3.33 10.86
CA GLY A 351 -19.52 -4.78 10.73
C GLY A 351 -18.53 -5.34 11.76
N GLY A 352 -18.19 -6.62 11.65
CA GLY A 352 -17.19 -7.24 12.53
C GLY A 352 -15.81 -6.57 12.43
N GLY A 353 -15.52 -5.93 11.29
CA GLY A 353 -14.32 -5.11 11.10
C GLY A 353 -14.38 -3.67 11.61
N GLY A 354 -15.43 -3.29 12.35
CA GLY A 354 -15.66 -1.93 12.83
C GLY A 354 -16.27 -0.99 11.79
N GLY A 355 -16.09 0.32 11.97
CA GLY A 355 -16.59 1.39 11.09
C GLY A 355 -15.57 1.99 10.12
N TYR A 356 -14.37 1.39 10.01
CA TYR A 356 -13.20 1.92 9.28
C TYR A 356 -12.99 1.22 7.92
N LEU A 357 -11.86 1.49 7.25
CA LEU A 357 -11.53 0.98 5.91
C LEU A 357 -11.41 -0.56 5.81
N SER A 358 -11.12 -1.27 6.91
CA SER A 358 -11.14 -2.74 6.96
C SER A 358 -12.54 -3.29 6.69
N ASN A 359 -13.54 -2.77 7.40
CA ASN A 359 -14.94 -3.07 7.14
C ASN A 359 -15.36 -2.64 5.73
N GLU A 360 -14.93 -1.47 5.27
CA GLU A 360 -15.32 -0.99 3.93
C GLU A 360 -14.79 -1.87 2.80
N VAL A 361 -13.52 -2.36 2.87
CA VAL A 361 -13.01 -3.29 1.86
C VAL A 361 -13.77 -4.62 1.92
N ALA A 362 -14.11 -5.10 3.12
CA ALA A 362 -14.89 -6.31 3.31
C ALA A 362 -16.26 -6.18 2.63
N TYR A 363 -16.95 -5.06 2.85
CA TYR A 363 -18.26 -4.79 2.29
C TYR A 363 -18.20 -4.59 0.76
N ARG A 364 -17.33 -3.71 0.26
CA ARG A 364 -17.23 -3.41 -1.18
C ARG A 364 -16.87 -4.65 -2.00
N SER A 365 -15.87 -5.42 -1.56
CA SER A 365 -15.45 -6.64 -2.26
C SER A 365 -16.53 -7.72 -2.25
N ASN A 366 -17.23 -7.93 -1.13
CA ASN A 366 -18.29 -8.93 -1.05
C ASN A 366 -19.61 -8.50 -1.69
N ARG A 367 -19.92 -7.20 -1.73
CA ARG A 367 -21.03 -6.64 -2.53
C ARG A 367 -20.80 -6.92 -4.02
N LEU A 368 -19.60 -6.59 -4.50
CA LEU A 368 -19.20 -6.83 -5.88
C LEU A 368 -19.18 -8.33 -6.21
N ARG A 369 -18.72 -9.18 -5.28
CA ARG A 369 -18.78 -10.65 -5.40
C ARG A 369 -20.21 -11.14 -5.52
N ALA A 370 -21.12 -10.66 -4.68
CA ALA A 370 -22.53 -11.05 -4.73
C ALA A 370 -23.18 -10.69 -6.07
N GLU A 371 -22.75 -9.58 -6.69
CA GLU A 371 -23.23 -9.12 -7.99
C GLU A 371 -22.63 -9.93 -9.16
N LEU A 372 -21.30 -10.11 -9.20
CA LEU A 372 -20.61 -10.67 -10.37
C LEU A 372 -20.36 -12.18 -10.28
N ALA A 373 -20.20 -12.73 -9.07
CA ALA A 373 -19.84 -14.12 -8.84
C ALA A 373 -20.46 -14.67 -7.52
N PRO A 374 -21.80 -14.73 -7.41
CA PRO A 374 -22.49 -15.01 -6.14
C PRO A 374 -22.12 -16.34 -5.47
N ARG A 375 -21.67 -17.33 -6.26
CA ARG A 375 -21.25 -18.66 -5.78
C ARG A 375 -19.78 -18.74 -5.37
N LEU A 376 -18.97 -17.72 -5.68
CA LEU A 376 -17.58 -17.66 -5.28
C LEU A 376 -17.49 -17.38 -3.77
N PRO A 377 -16.75 -18.17 -2.98
CA PRO A 377 -16.52 -17.89 -1.56
C PRO A 377 -15.74 -16.58 -1.37
N GLY A 378 -16.26 -15.73 -0.49
CA GLY A 378 -15.64 -14.47 -0.13
C GLY A 378 -15.91 -14.07 1.32
N GLY A 379 -14.96 -13.36 1.92
CA GLY A 379 -15.02 -12.93 3.31
C GLY A 379 -13.86 -12.04 3.68
N HIS A 380 -13.75 -11.73 4.97
CA HIS A 380 -12.75 -10.83 5.52
C HIS A 380 -12.03 -11.46 6.71
N LEU A 381 -10.71 -11.36 6.71
CA LEU A 381 -9.84 -11.85 7.77
C LEU A 381 -9.11 -10.68 8.41
N HIS A 382 -9.24 -10.54 9.73
CA HIS A 382 -8.33 -9.73 10.52
C HIS A 382 -7.18 -10.57 11.05
N THR A 383 -5.98 -10.03 10.95
CA THR A 383 -4.77 -10.58 11.59
C THR A 383 -4.62 -10.03 13.01
N PRO A 384 -3.76 -10.66 13.83
CA PRO A 384 -3.29 -10.05 15.05
C PRO A 384 -2.62 -8.69 14.79
N VAL A 385 -2.67 -7.78 15.77
CA VAL A 385 -1.81 -6.59 15.79
C VAL A 385 -0.35 -7.03 15.81
N LEU A 386 0.45 -6.48 14.91
CA LEU A 386 1.89 -6.73 14.89
C LEU A 386 2.59 -5.97 16.03
N THR A 387 3.26 -6.70 16.91
CA THR A 387 3.99 -6.19 18.08
C THR A 387 5.48 -6.56 18.01
N GLY A 388 6.28 -6.06 18.97
CA GLY A 388 7.69 -6.43 19.11
C GLY A 388 8.69 -5.42 18.53
N LEU A 389 8.22 -4.22 18.16
CA LEU A 389 9.13 -3.11 17.81
C LEU A 389 10.04 -2.79 19.01
N PRO A 390 11.34 -2.55 18.81
CA PRO A 390 12.24 -2.18 19.89
C PRO A 390 11.81 -0.87 20.58
N ALA A 391 12.06 -0.80 21.89
CA ALA A 391 11.86 0.42 22.67
C ALA A 391 12.77 1.56 22.19
N ASP A 392 13.98 1.24 21.73
CA ASP A 392 14.84 2.21 21.05
C ASP A 392 14.22 2.62 19.71
N GLN A 393 13.80 3.88 19.63
CA GLN A 393 13.14 4.50 18.48
C GLN A 393 14.06 4.64 17.25
N GLN A 394 15.37 4.46 17.41
CA GLN A 394 16.34 4.45 16.30
C GLN A 394 16.41 3.09 15.60
N LEU A 395 16.01 2.00 16.28
CA LEU A 395 15.96 0.68 15.68
C LEU A 395 14.65 0.51 14.89
N LEU A 396 14.77 0.26 13.59
CA LEU A 396 13.62 0.07 12.70
C LEU A 396 12.96 -1.31 12.86
N THR A 397 13.69 -2.28 13.39
CA THR A 397 13.26 -3.68 13.52
C THR A 397 14.00 -4.33 14.70
N GLY A 398 13.53 -5.49 15.14
CA GLY A 398 14.23 -6.32 16.10
C GLY A 398 13.71 -7.76 16.08
N PRO A 399 14.40 -8.70 16.75
CA PRO A 399 14.10 -10.12 16.64
C PRO A 399 12.66 -10.51 17.01
N GLU A 400 12.03 -9.81 17.94
CA GLU A 400 10.63 -10.07 18.32
C GLU A 400 9.64 -9.64 17.24
N PHE A 401 9.77 -8.41 16.73
CA PHE A 401 9.00 -7.91 15.60
C PHE A 401 9.06 -8.87 14.40
N GLU A 402 10.26 -9.33 14.05
CA GLU A 402 10.51 -10.20 12.91
C GLU A 402 9.88 -11.59 13.07
N ARG A 403 9.98 -12.16 14.27
CA ARG A 403 9.32 -13.43 14.60
C ARG A 403 7.81 -13.30 14.53
N ASN A 404 7.24 -12.23 15.08
CA ASN A 404 5.80 -12.01 15.10
C ASN A 404 5.24 -11.79 13.68
N GLU A 405 5.92 -10.98 12.85
CA GLU A 405 5.54 -10.79 11.45
C GLU A 405 5.56 -12.11 10.66
N SER A 406 6.61 -12.90 10.85
CA SER A 406 6.76 -14.21 10.20
C SER A 406 5.66 -15.18 10.66
N ALA A 407 5.36 -15.23 11.96
CA ALA A 407 4.32 -16.08 12.52
C ALA A 407 2.93 -15.71 11.99
N ILE A 408 2.58 -14.42 12.01
CA ILE A 408 1.30 -13.93 11.48
C ILE A 408 1.18 -14.27 9.99
N THR A 409 2.22 -14.05 9.19
CA THR A 409 2.16 -14.34 7.75
C THR A 409 2.02 -15.84 7.46
N ALA A 410 2.70 -16.69 8.23
CA ALA A 410 2.57 -18.15 8.11
C ALA A 410 1.16 -18.64 8.45
N GLU A 411 0.52 -18.04 9.46
CA GLU A 411 -0.86 -18.36 9.81
C GLU A 411 -1.86 -17.82 8.78
N VAL A 412 -1.67 -16.60 8.24
CA VAL A 412 -2.48 -16.10 7.11
C VAL A 412 -2.45 -17.11 5.96
N ARG A 413 -1.26 -17.60 5.60
CA ARG A 413 -1.12 -18.63 4.57
C ARG A 413 -1.92 -19.89 4.91
N THR A 414 -1.77 -20.41 6.13
CA THR A 414 -2.47 -21.63 6.57
C THR A 414 -3.99 -21.45 6.54
N ILE A 415 -4.48 -20.30 6.96
CA ILE A 415 -5.90 -19.94 6.91
C ILE A 415 -6.39 -19.93 5.46
N LEU A 416 -5.64 -19.33 4.53
CA LEU A 416 -6.00 -19.30 3.11
C LEU A 416 -5.99 -20.70 2.48
N GLU A 417 -5.06 -21.58 2.89
CA GLU A 417 -4.99 -22.97 2.44
C GLU A 417 -6.25 -23.77 2.85
N HIS A 418 -6.86 -23.45 3.99
CA HIS A 418 -8.13 -24.04 4.43
C HIS A 418 -9.35 -23.33 3.81
N ALA A 419 -9.34 -22.00 3.74
CA ALA A 419 -10.42 -21.19 3.17
C ALA A 419 -10.68 -21.53 1.71
N ALA A 420 -9.64 -21.90 0.97
CA ALA A 420 -9.72 -22.24 -0.44
C ALA A 420 -9.86 -23.74 -0.73
N ALA A 421 -9.77 -24.62 0.28
CA ALA A 421 -10.00 -26.04 0.07
C ALA A 421 -11.45 -26.29 -0.41
N ARG A 422 -11.66 -27.34 -1.20
CA ARG A 422 -13.01 -27.81 -1.49
C ARG A 422 -13.57 -28.55 -0.26
N PRO A 423 -14.86 -28.39 0.05
CA PRO A 423 -15.51 -29.13 1.12
C PRO A 423 -15.50 -30.64 0.87
#